data_AF-A0A948SFY3-F1
#
_entry.id   AF-A0A948SFY3-F1
#
_cell.length_a   1.000
_cell.length_b   1.000
_cell.length_c   1.000
_cell.angle_alpha   90.00
_cell.angle_beta   90.00
_cell.angle_gamma   90.00
#
_symmetry.space_group_name_H-M   'P 1'
#
loop_
_entity.id
_entity.type
_entity.pdbx_description
1 polymer ?
#
loop_
_entity_poly.entity_id
_entity_poly.type
_entity_poly.pdbx_seq_one_letter_code
_entity_poly.pdbx_strand_id
1 'polypeptide(L)'
;MPARLRMRQAFPAPAYHRCVGDPTAEGQAGRVIRLTELAGSPVHQTGGNPAGKVLDLLARVGGPYPEVSGVIVGSRRSGSARYDAGAFEEFSPGRCLLRAGAVPSPAPGDELHLCRDVLDVRLVDVDNRRIARAGEVDLARSGPELRVVAIEVGWRAIVRRLGLRRLARGIERDSVDWAAVHLASGRGRLLQLGAPGAAVHRLDPDELAELLSVLPVTAGSELLTSVASARSAAALAAVHPDLGADLVEALDPERAVKLLGAMDDREAERALSGADPERRELLLGRLGEPRAGRIRELAARDRGGVRPRQRFWTIHRGHGRRA
;
A
#
# COMPACT_ATOMS: atom_id res chain seq x y z
N MET A 1 -36.30 2.96 20.25
CA MET A 1 -35.26 2.05 20.80
C MET A 1 -34.51 1.45 19.62
N PRO A 2 -33.39 2.02 19.14
CA PRO A 2 -32.72 1.46 17.98
C PRO A 2 -31.90 0.24 18.41
N ALA A 3 -32.17 -0.88 17.74
CA ALA A 3 -31.51 -2.14 17.91
C ALA A 3 -30.01 -2.00 17.62
N ARG A 4 -29.17 -2.30 18.62
CA ARG A 4 -27.72 -2.42 18.45
C ARG A 4 -27.45 -3.65 17.60
N LEU A 5 -27.10 -3.47 16.33
CA LEU A 5 -26.56 -4.53 15.50
C LEU A 5 -25.16 -4.87 16.01
N ARG A 6 -25.06 -5.82 16.94
CA ARG A 6 -23.83 -6.55 17.22
C ARG A 6 -23.68 -7.62 16.14
N MET A 7 -22.73 -7.45 15.23
CA MET A 7 -22.11 -8.59 14.56
C MET A 7 -20.64 -8.66 14.99
N ARG A 8 -20.44 -9.49 16.01
CA ARG A 8 -19.16 -10.04 16.42
C ARG A 8 -18.80 -11.15 15.44
N GLN A 9 -17.78 -10.95 14.63
CA GLN A 9 -16.80 -12.00 14.39
C GLN A 9 -15.43 -11.36 14.60
N ALA A 10 -14.93 -11.50 15.82
CA ALA A 10 -13.51 -11.35 16.06
C ALA A 10 -12.85 -12.54 15.36
N PHE A 11 -11.84 -12.25 14.53
CA PHE A 11 -10.98 -13.29 13.98
C PHE A 11 -10.40 -14.13 15.13
N PRO A 12 -10.22 -15.44 14.96
CA PRO A 12 -9.41 -16.19 15.91
C PRO A 12 -8.05 -15.49 16.01
N ALA A 13 -7.57 -15.29 17.24
CA ALA A 13 -6.25 -14.71 17.45
C ALA A 13 -5.23 -15.52 16.63
N PRO A 14 -4.30 -14.87 15.92
CA PRO A 14 -3.31 -15.57 15.11
C PRO A 14 -2.64 -16.69 15.92
N ALA A 15 -2.44 -17.84 15.30
CA ALA A 15 -1.88 -19.02 15.97
C ALA A 15 -0.35 -18.92 16.17
N TYR A 16 0.25 -17.79 15.80
CA TYR A 16 1.67 -17.51 15.96
C TYR A 16 2.14 -17.42 17.42
N HIS A 17 1.26 -17.51 18.43
CA HIS A 17 1.66 -17.62 19.84
C HIS A 17 2.66 -18.78 20.05
N ARG A 18 2.62 -19.82 19.21
CA ARG A 18 3.64 -20.88 19.16
C ARG A 18 5.04 -20.38 18.76
N CYS A 19 5.15 -19.30 17.99
CA CYS A 19 6.41 -18.64 17.63
C CYS A 19 6.81 -17.52 18.61
N VAL A 20 5.85 -17.01 19.41
CA VAL A 20 6.04 -15.85 20.31
C VAL A 20 6.25 -16.25 21.77
N GLY A 21 6.07 -17.54 22.10
CA GLY A 21 6.00 -17.99 23.50
C GLY A 21 4.61 -17.68 24.09
N ASP A 22 4.19 -18.50 25.05
CA ASP A 22 2.88 -18.37 25.70
C ASP A 22 2.76 -17.00 26.41
N PRO A 23 1.79 -16.12 26.05
CA PRO A 23 1.68 -14.78 26.63
C PRO A 23 1.32 -14.76 28.13
N THR A 24 0.99 -15.91 28.71
CA THR A 24 0.70 -16.07 30.15
C THR A 24 1.90 -16.43 31.03
N ALA A 25 3.09 -16.66 30.45
CA ALA A 25 4.32 -16.80 31.22
C ALA A 25 4.97 -15.43 31.45
N GLU A 26 4.90 -14.94 32.68
CA GLU A 26 5.53 -13.69 33.13
C GLU A 26 7.00 -13.60 32.69
N GLY A 27 7.34 -12.63 31.84
CA GLY A 27 8.72 -12.13 31.71
C GLY A 27 9.23 -11.83 30.30
N GLN A 28 8.72 -12.45 29.23
CA GLN A 28 9.23 -12.20 27.86
C GLN A 28 8.15 -12.52 26.81
N ALA A 29 7.19 -11.62 26.62
CA ALA A 29 6.34 -11.64 25.44
C ALA A 29 7.24 -11.48 24.20
N GLY A 30 7.32 -12.50 23.33
CA GLY A 30 8.10 -12.45 22.10
C GLY A 30 7.72 -11.24 21.27
N ARG A 31 8.61 -10.25 21.22
CA ARG A 31 8.33 -8.97 20.55
C ARG A 31 8.18 -9.20 19.05
N VAL A 32 6.99 -8.92 18.52
CA VAL A 32 6.76 -8.83 17.08
C VAL A 32 7.56 -7.64 16.53
N ILE A 33 8.34 -7.89 15.48
CA ILE A 33 9.17 -6.92 14.77
C ILE A 33 8.59 -6.73 13.38
N ARG A 34 8.42 -5.48 12.96
CA ARG A 34 7.98 -5.20 11.58
C ARG A 34 9.14 -5.28 10.62
N LEU A 35 8.92 -5.87 9.45
CA LEU A 35 9.91 -5.88 8.38
C LEU A 35 10.43 -4.48 8.06
N THR A 36 9.54 -3.49 7.99
CA THR A 36 9.92 -2.10 7.68
C THR A 36 10.73 -1.41 8.78
N GLU A 37 10.77 -1.95 10.01
CA GLU A 37 11.65 -1.47 11.08
C GLU A 37 13.07 -2.03 10.96
N LEU A 38 13.23 -3.20 10.33
CA LEU A 38 14.52 -3.80 10.03
C LEU A 38 15.10 -3.27 8.71
N ALA A 39 14.25 -3.12 7.69
CA ALA A 39 14.66 -2.54 6.41
C ALA A 39 15.22 -1.12 6.60
N GLY A 40 16.37 -0.86 5.99
CA GLY A 40 17.11 0.40 6.13
C GLY A 40 17.99 0.50 7.39
N SER A 41 17.93 -0.47 8.31
CA SER A 41 18.80 -0.49 9.50
C SER A 41 20.27 -0.54 9.10
N PRO A 42 21.15 0.25 9.76
CA PRO A 42 22.57 0.23 9.49
C PRO A 42 23.20 -1.10 9.93
N VAL A 43 24.09 -1.61 9.08
CA VAL A 43 24.86 -2.82 9.33
C VAL A 43 26.31 -2.44 9.58
N HIS A 44 26.84 -2.83 10.74
CA HIS A 44 28.25 -2.70 11.08
C HIS A 44 28.85 -4.08 11.27
N GLN A 45 30.14 -4.23 11.02
CA GLN A 45 30.87 -5.42 11.44
C GLN A 45 31.13 -5.36 12.95
N THR A 46 31.35 -6.49 13.61
CA THR A 46 31.70 -6.56 15.04
C THR A 46 32.90 -5.66 15.43
N GLY A 47 33.80 -5.36 14.49
CA GLY A 47 34.90 -4.40 14.66
C GLY A 47 34.55 -2.91 14.45
N GLY A 48 33.27 -2.57 14.29
CA GLY A 48 32.78 -1.19 14.13
C GLY A 48 32.77 -0.66 12.69
N ASN A 49 33.38 -1.36 11.74
CA ASN A 49 33.41 -0.94 10.34
C ASN A 49 32.00 -0.96 9.71
N PRO A 50 31.59 0.06 8.95
CA PRO A 50 30.31 0.07 8.28
C PRO A 50 30.28 -0.95 7.13
N ALA A 51 29.30 -1.86 7.14
CA ALA A 51 29.07 -2.83 6.07
C ALA A 51 27.98 -2.36 5.08
N GLY A 52 27.05 -1.51 5.53
CA GLY A 52 25.98 -0.98 4.68
C GLY A 52 24.67 -0.81 5.43
N LYS A 53 23.56 -1.13 4.77
CA LYS A 53 22.22 -1.16 5.32
C LYS A 53 21.47 -2.40 4.89
N VAL A 54 20.52 -2.85 5.71
CA VAL A 54 19.57 -3.90 5.33
C VAL A 54 18.70 -3.37 4.19
N LEU A 55 18.74 -4.03 3.04
CA LEU A 55 17.86 -3.72 1.90
C LEU A 55 16.65 -4.66 1.86
N ASP A 56 16.84 -5.92 2.23
CA ASP A 56 15.80 -6.94 2.13
C ASP A 56 16.09 -8.10 3.09
N LEU A 57 15.04 -8.84 3.43
CA LEU A 57 15.11 -10.12 4.16
C LEU A 57 14.60 -11.22 3.25
N LEU A 58 15.27 -12.36 3.29
CA LEU A 58 14.89 -13.53 2.50
C LEU A 58 14.36 -14.59 3.43
N ALA A 59 13.17 -15.11 3.11
CA ALA A 59 12.54 -16.18 3.87
C ALA A 59 12.48 -17.47 3.06
N ARG A 60 12.91 -18.58 3.66
CA ARG A 60 12.83 -19.90 3.02
C ARG A 60 11.41 -20.43 3.07
N VAL A 61 10.84 -20.72 1.90
CA VAL A 61 9.47 -21.23 1.78
C VAL A 61 9.48 -22.75 1.96
N GLY A 62 8.77 -23.26 2.98
CA GLY A 62 8.72 -24.70 3.22
C GLY A 62 7.88 -25.15 4.43
N GLY A 63 7.28 -24.21 5.17
CA GLY A 63 6.44 -24.49 6.33
C GLY A 63 5.48 -23.35 6.64
N PRO A 64 4.64 -23.48 7.68
CA PRO A 64 3.57 -22.52 8.00
C PRO A 64 4.09 -21.17 8.49
N TYR A 65 5.35 -21.10 8.93
CA TYR A 65 6.03 -19.87 9.38
C TYR A 65 7.46 -19.86 8.82
N PRO A 66 7.65 -19.31 7.60
CA PRO A 66 8.94 -19.23 6.92
C PRO A 66 10.02 -18.62 7.79
N GLU A 67 11.17 -19.26 7.82
CA GLU A 67 12.36 -18.75 8.50
C GLU A 67 13.07 -17.72 7.61
N VAL A 68 13.49 -16.60 8.19
CA VAL A 68 14.39 -15.64 7.54
C VAL A 68 15.78 -16.27 7.47
N SER A 69 16.12 -16.80 6.31
CA SER A 69 17.38 -17.50 6.03
C SER A 69 18.50 -16.55 5.62
N GLY A 70 18.20 -15.32 5.21
CA GLY A 70 19.27 -14.35 4.93
C GLY A 70 18.82 -12.91 4.77
N VAL A 71 19.83 -12.06 4.58
CA VAL A 71 19.72 -10.60 4.59
C VAL A 71 20.48 -10.04 3.40
N ILE A 72 19.83 -9.18 2.60
CA ILE A 72 20.53 -8.38 1.60
C ILE A 72 21.09 -7.14 2.28
N VAL A 73 22.41 -6.98 2.27
CA VAL A 73 23.10 -5.79 2.76
C VAL A 73 23.61 -4.99 1.57
N GLY A 74 23.28 -3.70 1.54
CA GLY A 74 23.66 -2.79 0.47
C GLY A 74 24.47 -1.60 0.95
N SER A 75 25.45 -1.20 0.14
CA SER A 75 26.24 0.01 0.29
C SER A 75 26.39 0.71 -1.05
N ARG A 76 26.38 2.04 -1.06
CA ARG A 76 26.63 2.83 -2.28
C ARG A 76 28.01 2.57 -2.89
N ARG A 77 28.99 2.17 -2.08
CA ARG A 77 30.38 1.95 -2.52
C ARG A 77 30.63 0.55 -3.08
N SER A 78 29.88 -0.44 -2.62
CA SER A 78 30.21 -1.86 -2.81
C SER A 78 29.08 -2.68 -3.43
N GLY A 79 27.96 -2.03 -3.79
CA GLY A 79 26.77 -2.72 -4.27
C GLY A 79 26.02 -3.43 -3.15
N SER A 80 25.31 -4.51 -3.50
CA SER A 80 24.54 -5.33 -2.55
C SER A 80 24.99 -6.78 -2.55
N ALA A 81 25.03 -7.38 -1.38
CA ALA A 81 25.39 -8.78 -1.16
C ALA A 81 24.39 -9.46 -0.23
N ARG A 82 24.16 -10.76 -0.44
CA ARG A 82 23.38 -11.59 0.48
C ARG A 82 24.32 -12.17 1.53
N TYR A 83 23.86 -12.20 2.78
CA TYR A 83 24.50 -12.88 3.90
C TYR A 83 23.49 -13.81 4.57
N ASP A 84 23.94 -14.95 5.06
CA ASP A 84 23.13 -15.83 5.90
C ASP A 84 22.66 -15.10 7.17
N ALA A 85 21.44 -15.39 7.62
CA ALA A 85 20.90 -14.77 8.82
C ALA A 85 21.75 -15.08 10.07
N GLY A 86 22.32 -16.29 10.14
CA GLY A 86 23.24 -16.72 11.21
C GLY A 86 24.61 -16.03 11.19
N ALA A 87 24.93 -15.24 10.16
CA ALA A 87 26.13 -14.41 10.13
C ALA A 87 26.00 -13.14 10.98
N PHE A 88 24.79 -12.81 11.43
CA PHE A 88 24.52 -11.65 12.27
C PHE A 88 24.54 -12.02 13.76
N GLU A 89 25.35 -11.33 14.54
CA GLU A 89 25.40 -11.47 16.00
C GLU A 89 24.26 -10.70 16.66
N GLU A 90 23.87 -9.59 16.05
CA GLU A 90 22.71 -8.79 16.46
C GLU A 90 21.89 -8.41 15.23
N PHE A 91 20.59 -8.58 15.35
CA PHE A 91 19.66 -8.25 14.27
C PHE A 91 18.42 -7.57 14.82
N SER A 92 18.50 -6.24 14.99
CA SER A 92 17.45 -5.45 15.62
C SER A 92 17.14 -4.18 14.82
N PRO A 93 15.93 -3.61 14.95
CA PRO A 93 15.61 -2.31 14.36
C PRO A 93 16.61 -1.23 14.74
N GLY A 94 17.20 -0.58 13.74
CA GLY A 94 18.17 0.50 13.93
C GLY A 94 19.61 0.06 14.19
N ARG A 95 19.88 -1.24 14.43
CA ARG A 95 21.24 -1.76 14.62
C ARG A 95 21.35 -3.25 14.27
N CYS A 96 22.18 -3.53 13.27
CA CYS A 96 22.55 -4.88 12.87
C CYS A 96 24.07 -5.05 12.95
N LEU A 97 24.54 -6.15 13.56
CA LEU A 97 25.95 -6.51 13.65
C LEU A 97 26.23 -7.76 12.84
N LEU A 98 27.05 -7.60 11.81
CA LEU A 98 27.58 -8.69 10.99
C LEU A 98 28.90 -9.19 11.59
N ARG A 99 29.06 -10.49 11.73
CA ARG A 99 30.31 -11.07 12.24
C ARG A 99 31.50 -10.64 11.39
N ALA A 100 32.62 -10.34 12.04
CA ALA A 100 33.88 -10.06 11.33
C ALA A 100 34.27 -11.26 10.44
N GLY A 101 34.61 -10.98 9.18
CA GLY A 101 34.97 -12.03 8.21
C GLY A 101 33.78 -12.78 7.61
N ALA A 102 32.54 -12.40 7.91
CA ALA A 102 31.38 -12.96 7.22
C ALA A 102 31.49 -12.73 5.70
N VAL A 103 31.33 -13.81 4.94
CA VAL A 103 31.39 -13.79 3.47
C VAL A 103 29.96 -13.75 2.90
N PRO A 104 29.76 -13.06 1.78
CA PRO A 104 28.51 -13.17 1.04
C PRO A 104 28.18 -14.62 0.68
N SER A 105 26.91 -15.00 0.80
CA SER A 105 26.42 -16.31 0.35
C SER A 105 25.51 -16.17 -0.88
N PRO A 106 25.55 -17.13 -1.82
CA PRO A 106 24.63 -17.12 -2.96
C PRO A 106 23.20 -17.35 -2.50
N ALA A 107 22.22 -16.85 -3.26
CA ALA A 107 20.81 -17.11 -3.00
C ALA A 107 20.46 -18.54 -3.47
N PRO A 108 19.96 -19.43 -2.59
CA PRO A 108 19.63 -20.83 -2.94
C PRO A 108 18.45 -20.98 -3.92
N GLY A 109 17.69 -19.90 -4.18
CA GLY A 109 16.67 -19.85 -5.23
C GLY A 109 15.24 -20.22 -4.79
N ASP A 110 15.09 -20.81 -3.60
CA ASP A 110 13.84 -21.19 -2.93
C ASP A 110 13.39 -20.15 -1.87
N GLU A 111 13.99 -18.97 -1.92
CA GLU A 111 13.77 -17.91 -0.94
C GLU A 111 12.90 -16.79 -1.51
N LEU A 112 12.01 -16.31 -0.66
CA LEU A 112 11.12 -15.20 -0.92
C LEU A 112 11.74 -13.91 -0.38
N HIS A 113 11.90 -12.91 -1.24
CA HIS A 113 12.31 -11.58 -0.79
C HIS A 113 11.13 -10.88 -0.12
N LEU A 114 11.20 -10.58 1.17
CA LEU A 114 10.07 -10.05 1.90
C LEU A 114 9.75 -8.60 1.51
N CYS A 115 10.75 -7.75 1.27
CA CYS A 115 10.50 -6.39 0.80
C CYS A 115 10.05 -6.36 -0.67
N ARG A 116 10.65 -7.20 -1.53
CA ARG A 116 10.37 -7.18 -2.98
C ARG A 116 9.13 -7.96 -3.37
N ASP A 117 8.95 -9.14 -2.79
CA ASP A 117 7.97 -10.13 -3.24
C ASP A 117 6.78 -10.27 -2.27
N VAL A 118 6.78 -9.59 -1.12
CA VAL A 118 5.65 -9.63 -0.16
C VAL A 118 5.12 -8.24 0.13
N LEU A 119 5.98 -7.30 0.56
CA LEU A 119 5.55 -5.94 0.84
C LEU A 119 4.93 -5.32 -0.40
N ASP A 120 3.78 -4.67 -0.21
CA ASP A 120 3.00 -4.00 -1.24
C ASP A 120 2.50 -4.89 -2.37
N VAL A 121 2.59 -6.22 -2.22
CA VAL A 121 2.08 -7.17 -3.20
C VAL A 121 0.58 -7.38 -3.04
N ARG A 122 -0.11 -7.58 -4.16
CA ARG A 122 -1.55 -7.84 -4.20
C ARG A 122 -1.86 -9.22 -3.60
N LEU A 123 -2.86 -9.22 -2.75
CA LEU A 123 -3.46 -10.37 -2.09
C LEU A 123 -4.84 -10.60 -2.69
N VAL A 124 -5.12 -11.79 -3.19
CA VAL A 124 -6.44 -12.16 -3.70
C VAL A 124 -7.18 -12.97 -2.64
N ASP A 125 -8.27 -12.42 -2.12
CA ASP A 125 -9.23 -13.14 -1.31
C ASP A 125 -10.09 -14.03 -2.21
N VAL A 126 -9.90 -15.34 -2.07
CA VAL A 126 -10.55 -16.36 -2.91
C VAL A 126 -12.05 -16.44 -2.63
N ASP A 127 -12.46 -16.28 -1.36
CA ASP A 127 -13.84 -16.44 -0.94
C ASP A 127 -14.71 -15.24 -1.33
N ASN A 128 -14.15 -14.03 -1.23
CA ASN A 128 -14.91 -12.82 -1.53
C ASN A 128 -14.60 -12.20 -2.90
N ARG A 129 -13.71 -12.82 -3.69
CA ARG A 129 -13.19 -12.29 -4.97
C ARG A 129 -12.65 -10.87 -4.85
N ARG A 130 -11.85 -10.59 -3.81
CA ARG A 130 -11.32 -9.24 -3.52
C ARG A 130 -9.82 -9.17 -3.70
N ILE A 131 -9.31 -7.96 -3.94
CA ILE A 131 -7.88 -7.68 -4.04
C ILE A 131 -7.49 -6.74 -2.89
N ALA A 132 -6.72 -7.24 -1.95
CA ALA A 132 -6.07 -6.50 -0.88
C ALA A 132 -4.56 -6.34 -1.18
N ARG A 133 -3.80 -5.68 -0.30
CA ARG A 133 -2.35 -5.49 -0.44
C ARG A 133 -1.66 -5.78 0.88
N ALA A 134 -0.52 -6.47 0.85
CA ALA A 134 0.26 -6.73 2.06
C ALA A 134 1.05 -5.47 2.44
N GLY A 135 0.56 -4.69 3.40
CA GLY A 135 1.16 -3.42 3.76
C GLY A 135 2.36 -3.55 4.73
N GLU A 136 2.44 -4.63 5.49
CA GLU A 136 3.54 -4.92 6.42
C GLU A 136 3.72 -6.43 6.56
N VAL A 137 4.95 -6.87 6.88
CA VAL A 137 5.23 -8.24 7.30
C VAL A 137 5.65 -8.22 8.77
N ASP A 138 4.94 -9.01 9.58
CA ASP A 138 5.26 -9.21 10.98
C ASP A 138 6.20 -10.39 11.13
N LEU A 139 7.28 -10.17 11.88
CA LEU A 139 8.32 -11.13 12.17
C LEU A 139 8.34 -11.40 13.68
N ALA A 140 8.55 -12.65 14.07
CA ALA A 140 8.75 -13.02 15.47
C ALA A 140 10.04 -13.82 15.64
N ARG A 141 10.70 -13.65 16.78
CA ARG A 141 11.86 -14.46 17.14
C ARG A 141 11.40 -15.77 17.75
N SER A 142 11.88 -16.88 17.20
CA SER A 142 11.66 -18.24 17.70
C SER A 142 13.03 -18.85 17.99
N GLY A 143 13.53 -18.70 19.22
CA GLY A 143 14.92 -19.02 19.55
C GLY A 143 15.90 -18.09 18.81
N PRO A 144 16.95 -18.62 18.14
CA PRO A 144 17.89 -17.79 17.38
C PRO A 144 17.31 -17.29 16.04
N GLU A 145 16.23 -17.92 15.57
CA GLU A 145 15.66 -17.69 14.24
C GLU A 145 14.64 -16.54 14.27
N LEU A 146 14.54 -15.84 13.14
CA LEU A 146 13.46 -14.88 12.88
C LEU A 146 12.50 -15.51 11.89
N ARG A 147 11.20 -15.53 12.19
CA ARG A 147 10.18 -16.17 11.37
C ARG A 147 9.10 -15.19 10.96
N VAL A 148 8.58 -15.37 9.74
CA VAL A 148 7.40 -14.67 9.25
C VAL A 148 6.16 -15.26 9.91
N VAL A 149 5.39 -14.43 10.61
CA VAL A 149 4.24 -14.89 11.41
C VAL A 149 2.91 -14.34 10.96
N ALA A 150 2.89 -13.14 10.38
CA ALA A 150 1.67 -12.52 9.88
C ALA A 150 1.99 -11.46 8.83
N ILE A 151 0.95 -11.03 8.11
CA ILE A 151 0.98 -9.86 7.24
C ILE A 151 -0.10 -8.88 7.69
N GLU A 152 0.23 -7.58 7.73
CA GLU A 152 -0.80 -6.54 7.83
C GLU A 152 -1.39 -6.33 6.43
N VAL A 153 -2.70 -6.47 6.30
CA VAL A 153 -3.40 -6.32 5.02
C VAL A 153 -4.10 -4.97 4.96
N GLY A 154 -4.03 -4.33 3.80
CA GLY A 154 -4.66 -3.04 3.53
C GLY A 154 -3.73 -1.83 3.71
N TRP A 155 -4.36 -0.66 3.75
CA TRP A 155 -3.67 0.61 3.50
C TRP A 155 -3.04 1.25 4.73
N ARG A 156 -3.38 0.81 5.95
CA ARG A 156 -2.85 1.37 7.20
C ARG A 156 -1.32 1.45 7.20
N ALA A 157 -0.65 0.35 6.86
CA ALA A 157 0.81 0.33 6.81
C ALA A 157 1.38 1.19 5.67
N ILE A 158 0.70 1.26 4.53
CA ILE A 158 1.10 2.10 3.38
C ILE A 158 1.04 3.59 3.80
N VAL A 159 -0.08 4.01 4.38
CA VAL A 159 -0.29 5.37 4.91
C VAL A 159 0.75 5.71 5.96
N ARG A 160 1.06 4.77 6.86
CA ARG A 160 2.13 4.93 7.86
C ARG A 160 3.50 5.17 7.22
N ARG A 161 3.84 4.45 6.13
CA ARG A 161 5.11 4.58 5.41
C ARG A 161 5.22 5.86 4.59
N LEU A 162 4.10 6.42 4.15
CA LEU A 162 4.04 7.74 3.52
C LEU A 162 4.20 8.91 4.53
N GLY A 163 4.37 8.62 5.82
CA GLY A 163 4.56 9.63 6.87
C GLY A 163 3.26 10.10 7.52
N LEU A 164 2.10 9.63 7.06
CA LEU A 164 0.77 10.06 7.49
C LEU A 164 0.30 9.33 8.76
N ARG A 165 1.17 9.28 9.77
CA ARG A 165 0.97 8.47 10.99
C ARG A 165 -0.32 8.82 11.74
N ARG A 166 -0.82 10.06 11.65
CA ARG A 166 -2.07 10.48 12.32
C ARG A 166 -3.30 9.82 11.71
N LEU A 167 -3.42 9.85 10.38
CA LEU A 167 -4.51 9.21 9.64
C LEU A 167 -4.46 7.69 9.78
N ALA A 168 -3.25 7.11 9.75
CA ALA A 168 -3.07 5.69 9.98
C ALA A 168 -3.60 5.21 11.35
N ARG A 169 -3.79 6.09 12.35
CA ARG A 169 -4.41 5.71 13.64
C ARG A 169 -5.92 5.48 13.55
N GLY A 170 -6.61 6.17 12.64
CA GLY A 170 -8.05 5.95 12.39
C GLY A 170 -8.32 4.67 11.61
N ILE A 171 -7.34 4.21 10.83
CA ILE A 171 -7.46 2.95 10.08
C ILE A 171 -7.15 1.78 11.02
N GLU A 172 -8.12 0.88 11.18
CA GLU A 172 -7.94 -0.35 11.96
C GLU A 172 -6.83 -1.22 11.35
N ARG A 173 -6.07 -1.89 12.22
CA ARG A 173 -5.07 -2.85 11.79
C ARG A 173 -5.75 -4.16 11.46
N ASP A 174 -5.59 -4.60 10.22
CA ASP A 174 -6.04 -5.91 9.77
C ASP A 174 -4.81 -6.78 9.58
N SER A 175 -4.75 -7.91 10.28
CA SER A 175 -3.59 -8.80 10.26
C SER A 175 -4.04 -10.21 9.96
N VAL A 176 -3.42 -10.82 8.95
CA VAL A 176 -3.66 -12.20 8.56
C VAL A 176 -2.47 -13.04 8.98
N ASP A 177 -2.74 -14.17 9.66
CA ASP A 177 -1.72 -15.17 10.00
C ASP A 177 -1.07 -15.70 8.72
N TRP A 178 0.27 -15.79 8.69
CA TRP A 178 0.97 -16.26 7.50
C TRP A 178 0.51 -17.66 7.06
N ALA A 179 0.11 -18.52 8.00
CA ALA A 179 -0.38 -19.85 7.69
C ALA A 179 -1.66 -19.86 6.83
N ALA A 180 -2.40 -18.74 6.76
CA ALA A 180 -3.57 -18.57 5.91
C ALA A 180 -3.25 -17.95 4.53
N VAL A 181 -1.97 -17.68 4.25
CA VAL A 181 -1.49 -17.06 3.01
C VAL A 181 -0.91 -18.13 2.09
N HIS A 182 -1.40 -18.18 0.87
CA HIS A 182 -0.92 -19.06 -0.18
C HIS A 182 -0.17 -18.27 -1.26
N LEU A 183 0.96 -18.80 -1.73
CA LEU A 183 1.70 -18.21 -2.84
C LEU A 183 1.02 -18.63 -4.16
N ALA A 184 0.38 -17.68 -4.86
CA ALA A 184 -0.28 -17.96 -6.14
C ALA A 184 0.71 -18.03 -7.30
N SER A 185 1.93 -17.51 -7.12
CA SER A 185 3.01 -17.55 -8.10
C SER A 185 4.30 -18.02 -7.46
N GLY A 186 5.10 -18.81 -8.18
CA GLY A 186 6.39 -19.34 -7.69
C GLY A 186 7.47 -18.30 -7.37
N ARG A 187 7.18 -16.99 -7.55
CA ARG A 187 8.05 -15.88 -7.16
C ARG A 187 7.38 -14.88 -6.20
N GLY A 188 6.26 -15.24 -5.57
CA GLY A 188 5.61 -14.44 -4.53
C GLY A 188 4.85 -13.18 -4.98
N ARG A 189 4.96 -12.76 -6.24
CA ARG A 189 4.33 -11.52 -6.76
C ARG A 189 2.80 -11.47 -6.73
N LEU A 190 2.15 -12.58 -6.41
CA LEU A 190 0.73 -12.64 -6.14
C LEU A 190 0.52 -13.62 -4.99
N LEU A 191 -0.18 -13.14 -3.97
CA LEU A 191 -0.54 -13.91 -2.79
C LEU A 191 -2.05 -14.15 -2.81
N GLN A 192 -2.50 -15.29 -2.33
CA GLN A 192 -3.90 -15.66 -2.15
C GLN A 192 -4.20 -15.80 -0.67
N LEU A 193 -5.32 -15.26 -0.22
CA LEU A 193 -5.83 -15.37 1.14
C LEU A 193 -6.85 -16.49 1.19
N GLY A 194 -6.72 -17.39 2.17
CA GLY A 194 -7.77 -18.34 2.55
C GLY A 194 -8.75 -17.79 3.59
N ALA A 195 -8.74 -16.47 3.84
CA ALA A 195 -9.60 -15.81 4.81
C ALA A 195 -9.98 -14.38 4.34
N PRO A 196 -11.12 -13.82 4.79
CA PRO A 196 -11.55 -12.46 4.46
C PRO A 196 -10.65 -11.40 5.13
N GLY A 197 -10.18 -10.36 4.42
CA GLY A 197 -9.55 -9.23 5.13
C GLY A 197 -9.00 -8.07 4.30
N ALA A 198 -9.60 -6.88 4.47
CA ALA A 198 -8.91 -5.59 4.43
C ALA A 198 -9.70 -4.52 5.24
N ALA A 199 -9.07 -3.88 6.22
CA ALA A 199 -9.71 -2.85 7.08
C ALA A 199 -10.08 -1.54 6.36
N VAL A 200 -9.53 -1.25 5.17
CA VAL A 200 -9.88 -0.01 4.44
C VAL A 200 -11.36 0.03 4.04
N HIS A 201 -12.02 -1.13 4.00
CA HIS A 201 -13.45 -1.27 3.79
C HIS A 201 -14.30 -0.84 4.99
N ARG A 202 -13.70 -0.36 6.08
CA ARG A 202 -14.41 0.18 7.25
C ARG A 202 -14.42 1.70 7.30
N LEU A 203 -13.55 2.37 6.52
CA LEU A 203 -13.56 3.82 6.38
C LEU A 203 -14.88 4.27 5.77
N ASP A 204 -15.47 5.33 6.30
CA ASP A 204 -16.61 5.98 5.67
C ASP A 204 -16.17 6.80 4.43
N PRO A 205 -17.10 7.33 3.61
CA PRO A 205 -16.74 8.13 2.44
C PRO A 205 -15.87 9.35 2.75
N ASP A 206 -16.07 10.01 3.88
CA ASP A 206 -15.39 11.24 4.25
C ASP A 206 -13.95 10.94 4.67
N GLU A 207 -13.76 9.93 5.53
CA GLU A 207 -12.44 9.40 5.92
C GLU A 207 -11.66 8.90 4.69
N LEU A 208 -12.35 8.27 3.73
CA LEU A 208 -11.74 7.83 2.47
C LEU A 208 -11.34 9.02 1.60
N ALA A 209 -12.14 10.08 1.52
CA ALA A 209 -11.83 11.31 0.79
C ALA A 209 -10.65 12.08 1.40
N GLU A 210 -10.58 12.17 2.73
CA GLU A 210 -9.43 12.74 3.43
C GLU A 210 -8.15 11.96 3.12
N LEU A 211 -8.25 10.62 3.11
CA LEU A 211 -7.14 9.77 2.76
C LEU A 211 -6.70 9.96 1.30
N LEU A 212 -7.63 10.04 0.35
CA LEU A 212 -7.31 10.31 -1.06
C LEU A 212 -6.60 11.66 -1.24
N SER A 213 -6.96 12.66 -0.43
CA SER A 213 -6.40 14.02 -0.50
C SER A 213 -4.93 14.13 -0.11
N VAL A 214 -4.39 13.11 0.56
CA VAL A 214 -2.99 13.09 1.01
C VAL A 214 -2.15 12.03 0.31
N LEU A 215 -2.79 11.13 -0.46
CA LEU A 215 -2.10 10.09 -1.20
C LEU A 215 -1.65 10.60 -2.57
N PRO A 216 -0.52 10.08 -3.10
CA PRO A 216 -0.21 10.22 -4.52
C PRO A 216 -1.37 9.69 -5.38
N VAL A 217 -1.66 10.35 -6.50
CA VAL A 217 -2.78 10.01 -7.41
C VAL A 217 -2.79 8.53 -7.79
N THR A 218 -1.62 7.95 -8.07
CA THR A 218 -1.47 6.52 -8.39
C THR A 218 -1.89 5.60 -7.25
N ALA A 219 -1.55 5.94 -6.01
CA ALA A 219 -1.98 5.18 -4.84
C ALA A 219 -3.48 5.39 -4.56
N GLY A 220 -3.99 6.60 -4.81
CA GLY A 220 -5.41 6.91 -4.68
C GLY A 220 -6.29 6.15 -5.68
N SER A 221 -5.87 6.02 -6.94
CA SER A 221 -6.62 5.26 -7.96
C SER A 221 -6.65 3.76 -7.64
N GLU A 222 -5.54 3.21 -7.13
CA GLU A 222 -5.49 1.83 -6.62
C GLU A 222 -6.43 1.63 -5.41
N LEU A 223 -6.41 2.57 -4.45
CA LEU A 223 -7.29 2.54 -3.29
C LEU A 223 -8.76 2.55 -3.71
N LEU A 224 -9.14 3.43 -4.65
CA LEU A 224 -10.49 3.48 -5.22
C LEU A 224 -10.90 2.19 -5.90
N THR A 225 -9.96 1.43 -6.47
CA THR A 225 -10.20 0.12 -7.08
C THR A 225 -10.42 -0.97 -6.02
N SER A 226 -9.71 -0.86 -4.88
CA SER A 226 -9.84 -1.81 -3.77
C SER A 226 -11.15 -1.68 -2.99
N VAL A 227 -11.81 -0.52 -2.98
CA VAL A 227 -13.05 -0.28 -2.22
C VAL A 227 -14.31 -0.52 -3.07
N ALA A 228 -15.46 -0.78 -2.44
CA ALA A 228 -16.74 -0.95 -3.13
C ALA A 228 -17.15 0.32 -3.90
N SER A 229 -17.68 0.17 -5.11
CA SER A 229 -17.91 1.28 -6.05
C SER A 229 -18.78 2.41 -5.48
N ALA A 230 -19.85 2.09 -4.74
CA ALA A 230 -20.71 3.11 -4.14
C ALA A 230 -19.94 4.01 -3.16
N ARG A 231 -19.07 3.43 -2.33
CA ARG A 231 -18.28 4.18 -1.37
C ARG A 231 -17.12 4.93 -2.03
N SER A 232 -16.44 4.28 -2.98
CA SER A 232 -15.41 4.93 -3.79
C SER A 232 -15.97 6.14 -4.55
N ALA A 233 -17.19 6.04 -5.08
CA ALA A 233 -17.87 7.13 -5.77
C ALA A 233 -18.19 8.29 -4.82
N ALA A 234 -18.78 8.00 -3.66
CA ALA A 234 -19.05 9.03 -2.64
C ALA A 234 -17.78 9.75 -2.17
N ALA A 235 -16.70 9.01 -1.92
CA ALA A 235 -15.41 9.61 -1.54
C ALA A 235 -14.80 10.45 -2.68
N LEU A 236 -14.87 9.95 -3.92
CA LEU A 236 -14.40 10.68 -5.11
C LEU A 236 -15.24 11.95 -5.38
N ALA A 237 -16.52 11.97 -5.01
CA ALA A 237 -17.37 13.16 -5.10
C ALA A 237 -17.05 14.20 -4.01
N ALA A 238 -16.48 13.76 -2.87
CA ALA A 238 -16.14 14.61 -1.73
C ALA A 238 -14.75 15.24 -1.82
N VAL A 239 -13.84 14.74 -2.67
CA VAL A 239 -12.52 15.34 -2.87
C VAL A 239 -12.58 16.62 -3.72
N HIS A 240 -11.48 17.39 -3.69
CA HIS A 240 -11.35 18.57 -4.55
C HIS A 240 -11.47 18.20 -6.05
N PRO A 241 -12.18 18.98 -6.89
CA PRO A 241 -12.42 18.63 -8.30
C PRO A 241 -11.16 18.33 -9.11
N ASP A 242 -10.09 19.10 -8.91
CA ASP A 242 -8.81 18.87 -9.60
C ASP A 242 -8.22 17.49 -9.25
N LEU A 243 -8.24 17.11 -7.97
CA LEU A 243 -7.80 15.79 -7.53
C LEU A 243 -8.74 14.69 -8.04
N GLY A 244 -10.05 14.96 -8.07
CA GLY A 244 -11.05 14.04 -8.62
C GLY A 244 -10.76 13.73 -10.10
N ALA A 245 -10.46 14.75 -10.88
CA ALA A 245 -10.06 14.60 -12.29
C ALA A 245 -8.77 13.79 -12.44
N ASP A 246 -7.73 14.11 -11.66
CA ASP A 246 -6.46 13.37 -11.67
C ASP A 246 -6.66 11.88 -11.34
N LEU A 247 -7.50 11.59 -10.34
CA LEU A 247 -7.83 10.21 -9.95
C LEU A 247 -8.63 9.48 -11.04
N VAL A 248 -9.58 10.14 -11.69
CA VAL A 248 -10.35 9.58 -12.81
C VAL A 248 -9.46 9.29 -14.02
N GLU A 249 -8.48 10.17 -14.30
CA GLU A 249 -7.49 9.98 -15.36
C GLU A 249 -6.62 8.74 -15.10
N ALA A 250 -6.20 8.55 -13.84
CA ALA A 250 -5.35 7.44 -13.42
C ALA A 250 -6.08 6.09 -13.25
N LEU A 251 -7.42 6.06 -13.26
CA LEU A 251 -8.21 4.84 -13.17
C LEU A 251 -8.34 4.15 -14.52
N ASP A 252 -8.47 2.82 -14.54
CA ASP A 252 -8.87 2.10 -15.75
C ASP A 252 -10.27 2.55 -16.21
N PRO A 253 -10.53 2.67 -17.54
CA PRO A 253 -11.79 3.22 -18.05
C PRO A 253 -13.04 2.52 -17.51
N GLU A 254 -13.00 1.19 -17.41
CA GLU A 254 -14.12 0.40 -16.90
C GLU A 254 -14.42 0.72 -15.43
N ARG A 255 -13.37 0.89 -14.63
CA ARG A 255 -13.51 1.25 -13.23
C ARG A 255 -14.04 2.68 -13.08
N ALA A 256 -13.48 3.62 -13.83
CA ALA A 256 -13.94 5.01 -13.84
C ALA A 256 -15.43 5.12 -14.20
N VAL A 257 -15.87 4.44 -15.27
CA VAL A 257 -17.29 4.39 -15.66
C VAL A 257 -18.16 3.81 -14.54
N LYS A 258 -17.70 2.75 -13.87
CA LYS A 258 -18.44 2.17 -12.74
C LYS A 258 -18.60 3.14 -11.56
N LEU A 259 -17.58 3.95 -11.27
CA LEU A 259 -17.65 4.96 -10.21
C LEU A 259 -18.56 6.12 -10.60
N LEU A 260 -18.36 6.70 -11.79
CA LEU A 260 -19.20 7.78 -12.32
C LEU A 260 -20.66 7.34 -12.45
N GLY A 261 -20.90 6.08 -12.80
CA GLY A 261 -22.24 5.49 -12.86
C GLY A 261 -22.97 5.46 -11.51
N ALA A 262 -22.22 5.40 -10.40
CA ALA A 262 -22.77 5.39 -9.04
C ALA A 262 -22.94 6.79 -8.42
N MET A 263 -22.45 7.84 -9.08
CA MET A 263 -22.64 9.25 -8.69
C MET A 263 -23.97 9.80 -9.24
N ASP A 264 -24.36 10.99 -8.81
CA ASP A 264 -25.34 11.80 -9.54
C ASP A 264 -24.70 12.53 -10.75
N ASP A 265 -25.52 13.19 -11.59
CA ASP A 265 -25.03 13.84 -12.81
C ASP A 265 -24.14 15.06 -12.52
N ARG A 266 -24.30 15.75 -11.38
CA ARG A 266 -23.47 16.91 -11.00
C ARG A 266 -22.14 16.46 -10.40
N GLU A 267 -22.15 15.44 -9.56
CA GLU A 267 -20.95 14.81 -9.01
C GLU A 267 -20.07 14.25 -10.13
N ALA A 268 -20.68 13.53 -11.08
CA ALA A 268 -19.97 13.01 -12.25
C ALA A 268 -19.42 14.13 -13.14
N GLU A 269 -20.16 15.23 -13.33
CA GLU A 269 -19.66 16.40 -14.07
C GLU A 269 -18.42 17.00 -13.39
N ARG A 270 -18.49 17.24 -12.07
CA ARG A 270 -17.38 17.81 -11.29
C ARG A 270 -16.16 16.90 -11.30
N ALA A 271 -16.33 15.59 -11.16
CA ALA A 271 -15.24 14.63 -11.23
C ALA A 271 -14.55 14.61 -12.62
N LEU A 272 -15.26 15.02 -13.67
CA LEU A 272 -14.76 15.11 -15.05
C LEU A 272 -14.35 16.54 -15.45
N SER A 273 -14.50 17.55 -14.59
CA SER A 273 -14.36 18.95 -14.99
C SER A 273 -12.92 19.31 -15.37
N GLY A 274 -11.93 18.65 -14.73
CA GLY A 274 -10.50 18.83 -15.00
C GLY A 274 -9.86 17.72 -15.82
N ALA A 275 -10.61 16.69 -16.24
CA ALA A 275 -10.06 15.56 -16.99
C ALA A 275 -9.72 15.96 -18.43
N ASP A 276 -8.83 15.21 -19.08
CA ASP A 276 -8.49 15.45 -20.49
C ASP A 276 -9.77 15.33 -21.37
N PRO A 277 -9.96 16.21 -22.38
CA PRO A 277 -11.18 16.20 -23.20
C PRO A 277 -11.44 14.86 -23.91
N GLU A 278 -10.41 14.18 -24.40
CA GLU A 278 -10.55 12.88 -25.06
C GLU A 278 -10.96 11.82 -24.04
N ARG A 279 -10.31 11.83 -22.88
CA ARG A 279 -10.65 10.95 -21.77
C ARG A 279 -12.10 11.15 -21.30
N ARG A 280 -12.50 12.40 -21.14
CA ARG A 280 -13.85 12.78 -20.72
C ARG A 280 -14.91 12.24 -21.69
N GLU A 281 -14.75 12.47 -23.00
CA GLU A 281 -15.71 11.99 -23.98
C GLU A 281 -15.73 10.46 -24.09
N LEU A 282 -14.58 9.79 -23.96
CA LEU A 282 -14.52 8.33 -23.87
C LEU A 282 -15.37 7.79 -22.71
N LEU A 283 -15.23 8.38 -21.51
CA LEU A 283 -15.95 7.94 -20.32
C LEU A 283 -17.45 8.25 -20.41
N LEU A 284 -17.81 9.44 -20.92
CA LEU A 284 -19.21 9.84 -21.14
C LEU A 284 -19.91 8.92 -22.13
N GLY A 285 -19.27 8.58 -23.26
CA GLY A 285 -19.83 7.64 -24.23
C GLY A 285 -20.13 6.27 -23.63
N ARG A 286 -19.29 5.80 -22.70
CA ARG A 286 -19.49 4.52 -21.98
C ARG A 286 -20.59 4.57 -20.90
N LEU A 287 -20.98 5.76 -20.41
CA LEU A 287 -22.11 5.94 -19.50
C LEU A 287 -23.47 5.95 -20.23
N GLY A 288 -23.45 6.09 -21.55
CA GLY A 288 -24.63 6.12 -22.42
C GLY A 288 -25.14 7.54 -22.72
N GLU A 289 -25.54 7.75 -23.97
CA GLU A 289 -25.89 9.08 -24.50
C GLU A 289 -26.95 9.86 -23.72
N PRO A 290 -28.05 9.25 -23.21
CA PRO A 290 -29.04 10.01 -22.45
C PRO A 290 -28.47 10.67 -21.21
N ARG A 291 -27.51 10.01 -20.55
CA ARG A 291 -26.85 10.52 -19.34
C ARG A 291 -25.69 11.45 -19.70
N ALA A 292 -24.89 11.07 -20.69
CA ALA A 292 -23.81 11.90 -21.21
C ALA A 292 -24.30 13.28 -21.64
N GLY A 293 -25.43 13.36 -22.35
CA GLY A 293 -26.05 14.62 -22.77
C GLY A 293 -26.38 15.54 -21.59
N ARG A 294 -26.97 15.00 -20.50
CA ARG A 294 -27.27 15.79 -19.29
C ARG A 294 -26.01 16.30 -18.61
N ILE A 295 -24.97 15.49 -18.52
CA ILE A 295 -23.67 15.89 -17.92
C ILE A 295 -22.99 16.97 -18.79
N ARG A 296 -23.04 16.87 -20.12
CA ARG A 296 -22.52 17.91 -21.03
C ARG A 296 -23.29 19.22 -20.87
N GLU A 297 -24.61 19.15 -20.73
CA GLU A 297 -25.45 20.34 -20.52
C GLU A 297 -25.11 21.04 -19.19
N LEU A 298 -24.92 20.29 -18.10
CA LEU A 298 -24.46 20.83 -16.82
C LEU A 298 -23.12 21.55 -16.96
N ALA A 299 -22.15 20.92 -17.64
CA ALA A 299 -20.82 21.49 -17.86
C ALA A 299 -20.84 22.80 -18.66
N ALA A 300 -21.76 22.91 -19.63
CA ALA A 300 -21.93 24.12 -20.44
C ALA A 300 -22.52 25.27 -19.60
N ARG A 301 -23.46 24.97 -18.70
CA ARG A 301 -24.06 25.96 -17.79
C ARG A 301 -23.04 26.52 -16.81
N ASP A 302 -22.21 25.67 -16.21
CA ASP A 302 -21.21 26.10 -15.23
C ASP A 302 -20.06 26.89 -15.88
N ARG A 303 -19.65 26.52 -17.10
CA ARG A 303 -18.68 27.32 -17.89
C ARG A 303 -19.23 28.66 -18.36
N GLY A 304 -20.54 28.77 -18.59
CA GLY A 304 -21.21 30.03 -18.96
C GLY A 304 -21.21 31.10 -17.87
N GLY A 305 -20.91 30.74 -16.61
CA GLY A 305 -20.82 31.66 -15.47
C GLY A 305 -19.42 32.23 -15.19
N VAL A 306 -18.36 31.65 -15.75
CA VAL A 306 -16.97 32.08 -15.53
C VAL A 306 -16.49 32.89 -16.74
N ARG A 307 -16.38 34.22 -16.60
CA ARG A 307 -15.69 35.05 -17.60
C ARG A 307 -14.27 34.52 -17.79
N PRO A 308 -13.78 34.30 -19.03
CA PRO A 308 -12.41 33.89 -19.24
C PRO A 308 -11.46 34.97 -18.73
N ARG A 309 -10.52 34.61 -17.85
CA ARG A 309 -9.37 35.47 -17.51
C ARG A 309 -8.51 35.61 -18.76
N GLN A 310 -8.65 36.75 -19.44
CA GLN A 310 -7.70 37.18 -20.48
C GLN A 310 -6.31 37.26 -19.86
N ARG A 311 -5.44 36.29 -20.16
CA ARG A 311 -4.01 36.38 -19.85
C ARG A 311 -3.36 37.30 -20.89
N PHE A 312 -3.16 38.56 -20.51
CA PHE A 312 -2.28 39.47 -21.24
C PHE A 312 -0.85 38.92 -21.19
N TRP A 313 -0.29 38.57 -22.35
CA TRP A 313 1.15 38.45 -22.53
C TRP A 313 1.69 39.78 -23.06
N THR A 314 2.35 40.55 -22.21
CA THR A 314 3.16 41.70 -22.65
C THR A 314 4.50 41.17 -23.15
N ILE A 315 4.69 41.14 -24.46
CA ILE A 315 5.98 40.80 -25.07
C ILE A 315 6.92 41.99 -24.85
N HIS A 316 7.89 41.86 -23.95
CA HIS A 316 9.05 42.76 -23.91
C HIS A 316 10.01 42.34 -25.03
N ARG A 317 10.07 43.12 -26.11
CA ARG A 317 11.16 43.01 -27.09
C ARG A 317 12.44 43.57 -26.47
N GLY A 318 13.41 42.70 -26.22
CA GLY A 318 14.77 43.09 -25.88
C GLY A 318 15.42 43.81 -27.04
N HIS A 319 15.84 45.06 -26.82
CA HIS A 319 16.78 45.74 -27.69
C HIS A 319 18.16 45.12 -27.53
N GLY A 320 18.68 44.56 -28.63
CA GLY A 320 20.07 44.16 -28.73
C GLY A 320 21.00 45.36 -28.66
N ARG A 321 22.09 45.22 -27.91
CA ARG A 321 23.31 46.01 -28.10
C ARG A 321 24.38 45.08 -28.67
N ARG A 322 24.85 45.42 -29.87
CA ARG A 322 26.16 45.03 -30.39
C ARG A 322 27.09 46.25 -30.24
N ALA A 323 28.38 45.92 -30.07
CA ALA A 323 29.56 46.78 -29.88
C ALA A 323 29.71 47.37 -28.48
#